data_AF-A0A942NYW5-F1
#
_entry.id   AF-A0A942NYW5-F1
#
_cell.length_a   1.000
_cell.length_b   1.000
_cell.length_c   1.000
_cell.angle_alpha   90.00
_cell.angle_beta   90.00
_cell.angle_gamma   90.00
#
_symmetry.space_group_name_H-M   'P 1'
#
loop_
_entity.id
_entity.type
_entity.pdbx_description
1 polymer ?
#
loop_
_entity_poly.entity_id
_entity_poly.type
_entity_poly.pdbx_seq_one_letter_code
_entity_poly.pdbx_strand_id
1 'polypeptide(L)'
;MNTRRSENEKKTKAGKKQASNLAGPTSEHLFITTEDNEVLSLLVDEAIKGVDIKTQYSDSYRRLLSNPELRQMFLDTLESLEAEKEGRLEPLPVAGEPNLAFLKQKTSQVEGQPASGVSWQISLQRTIQQLQSIFSPPRLVYRADANLFDDSWFTVLREEVELGGSSYSILLECGISEETGEALSASLNIAMSLESTASPDSPLYATLRWGKYTETLTIAGEGRVSFPDIPFSATFDRQNQEITSDLDLVLAIKPD
;
A
#
# COMPACT_ATOMS: atom_id res chain seq x y z
N MET A 1 70.35 -3.81 -24.83
CA MET A 1 70.36 -5.29 -24.83
C MET A 1 69.75 -5.74 -23.52
N ASN A 2 68.53 -6.29 -23.57
CA ASN A 2 67.75 -6.71 -22.40
C ASN A 2 68.03 -8.17 -22.06
N THR A 3 68.34 -8.45 -20.80
CA THR A 3 68.59 -9.82 -20.32
C THR A 3 67.97 -10.03 -18.93
N ARG A 4 66.96 -10.92 -18.92
CA ARG A 4 66.57 -11.94 -17.94
C ARG A 4 66.98 -11.81 -16.45
N ARG A 5 65.95 -11.84 -15.59
CA ARG A 5 65.57 -12.90 -14.63
C ARG A 5 66.60 -13.42 -13.60
N SER A 6 66.08 -13.66 -12.38
CA SER A 6 66.64 -14.43 -11.24
C SER A 6 67.52 -13.57 -10.31
N GLU A 7 67.52 -13.60 -8.97
CA GLU A 7 67.20 -14.58 -7.91
C GLU A 7 66.77 -13.78 -6.65
N ASN A 8 65.68 -14.07 -5.94
CA ASN A 8 65.54 -14.95 -4.77
C ASN A 8 66.76 -15.14 -3.82
N GLU A 9 66.44 -15.19 -2.52
CA GLU A 9 67.29 -15.46 -1.33
C GLU A 9 67.95 -14.24 -0.67
N LYS A 10 67.96 -14.03 0.65
CA LYS A 10 67.59 -14.86 1.81
C LYS A 10 67.56 -13.97 3.07
N LYS A 11 66.57 -14.23 3.93
CA LYS A 11 66.65 -14.34 5.42
C LYS A 11 67.43 -13.30 6.23
N THR A 12 66.74 -12.64 7.18
CA THR A 12 66.75 -12.95 8.64
C THR A 12 65.94 -11.87 9.38
N LYS A 13 64.77 -12.20 9.92
CA LYS A 13 64.47 -12.64 11.31
C LYS A 13 64.67 -11.57 12.40
N ALA A 14 63.52 -11.29 13.04
CA ALA A 14 63.30 -11.00 14.46
C ALA A 14 63.15 -9.53 14.87
N GLY A 15 61.95 -9.22 15.41
CA GLY A 15 61.66 -7.99 16.15
C GLY A 15 60.25 -7.46 15.88
N LYS A 16 59.20 -8.15 16.34
CA LYS A 16 58.38 -7.72 17.48
C LYS A 16 57.54 -6.43 17.23
N LYS A 17 56.22 -6.66 17.30
CA LYS A 17 55.15 -5.81 17.83
C LYS A 17 54.50 -4.79 16.86
N GLN A 18 53.17 -4.90 16.85
CA GLN A 18 52.16 -3.86 16.59
C GLN A 18 51.87 -3.51 15.12
N ALA A 19 50.99 -4.31 14.53
CA ALA A 19 49.91 -3.85 13.64
C ALA A 19 48.75 -4.86 13.67
N SER A 20 48.28 -5.18 14.88
CA SER A 20 46.94 -5.69 15.11
C SER A 20 46.01 -4.49 15.31
N ASN A 21 44.85 -4.52 14.64
CA ASN A 21 43.69 -3.61 14.78
C ASN A 21 43.58 -2.50 13.72
N LEU A 22 43.30 -2.89 12.47
CA LEU A 22 42.39 -2.13 11.60
C LEU A 22 41.62 -3.11 10.69
N ALA A 23 40.92 -4.04 11.33
CA ALA A 23 39.70 -4.61 10.80
C ALA A 23 38.66 -4.34 11.88
N GLY A 24 38.07 -3.13 11.84
CA GLY A 24 36.82 -2.91 12.54
C GLY A 24 35.82 -3.93 12.01
N PRO A 25 34.97 -4.53 12.86
CA PRO A 25 33.87 -5.32 12.35
C PRO A 25 33.04 -4.39 11.47
N THR A 26 32.98 -4.71 10.19
CA THR A 26 31.95 -4.24 9.28
C THR A 26 30.64 -4.45 10.01
N SER A 27 29.98 -3.38 10.45
CA SER A 27 28.59 -3.44 10.87
C SER A 27 27.79 -3.85 9.65
N GLU A 28 27.66 -5.15 9.45
CA GLU A 28 26.53 -5.73 8.77
C GLU A 28 25.32 -5.26 9.59
N HIS A 29 24.64 -4.23 9.10
CA HIS A 29 23.27 -3.96 9.51
C HIS A 29 22.47 -5.22 9.16
N LEU A 30 22.31 -6.10 10.14
CA LEU A 30 21.44 -7.26 10.06
C LEU A 30 20.02 -6.71 9.99
N PHE A 31 19.54 -6.52 8.77
CA PHE A 31 18.15 -6.16 8.50
C PHE A 31 17.23 -7.12 9.26
N ILE A 32 16.29 -6.54 10.02
CA ILE A 32 15.23 -7.29 10.69
C ILE A 32 14.38 -7.94 9.60
N THR A 33 14.34 -9.26 9.59
CA THR A 33 13.49 -10.00 8.63
C THR A 33 12.08 -10.18 9.19
N THR A 34 11.12 -10.51 8.32
CA THR A 34 9.76 -10.87 8.75
C THR A 34 9.76 -12.06 9.70
N GLU A 35 10.67 -13.02 9.49
CA GLU A 35 10.87 -14.17 10.39
C GLU A 35 11.34 -13.72 11.79
N ASP A 36 12.19 -12.69 11.87
CA ASP A 36 12.64 -12.17 13.16
C ASP A 36 11.49 -11.54 13.97
N ASN A 37 10.50 -10.92 13.31
CA ASN A 37 9.30 -10.37 13.97
C ASN A 37 8.38 -11.47 14.50
N GLU A 38 8.15 -12.54 13.74
CA GLU A 38 7.35 -13.69 14.20
C GLU A 38 8.02 -14.40 15.38
N VAL A 39 9.34 -14.59 15.29
CA VAL A 39 10.14 -15.16 16.38
C VAL A 39 10.14 -14.22 17.59
N LEU A 40 10.21 -12.91 17.41
CA LEU A 40 10.14 -11.93 18.51
C LEU A 40 8.82 -12.07 19.27
N SER A 41 7.68 -12.13 18.57
CA SER A 41 6.36 -12.33 19.20
C SER A 41 6.30 -13.63 20.00
N LEU A 42 6.86 -14.72 19.47
CA LEU A 42 6.93 -15.99 20.19
C LEU A 42 7.81 -15.90 21.45
N LEU A 43 8.98 -15.25 21.37
CA LEU A 43 9.88 -15.11 22.52
C LEU A 43 9.27 -14.25 23.62
N VAL A 44 8.52 -13.19 23.26
CA VAL A 44 7.84 -12.32 24.22
C VAL A 44 6.73 -13.09 24.94
N ASP A 45 5.89 -13.82 24.22
CA ASP A 45 4.81 -14.63 24.81
C ASP A 45 5.35 -15.70 25.77
N GLU A 46 6.42 -16.40 25.38
CA GLU A 46 7.06 -17.41 26.24
C GLU A 46 7.78 -16.77 27.44
N ALA A 47 8.41 -15.59 27.28
CA ALA A 47 9.05 -14.87 28.37
C ALA A 47 8.02 -14.44 29.43
N ILE A 48 6.83 -13.99 29.01
CA ILE A 48 5.73 -13.62 29.91
C ILE A 48 5.20 -14.82 30.69
N LYS A 49 5.22 -16.01 30.08
CA LYS A 49 4.87 -17.29 30.76
C LYS A 49 5.96 -17.76 31.73
N GLY A 50 7.08 -17.04 31.85
CA GLY A 50 8.19 -17.37 32.74
C GLY A 50 9.12 -18.45 32.19
N VAL A 51 9.10 -18.68 30.88
CA VAL A 51 9.99 -19.63 30.21
C VAL A 51 11.39 -19.04 30.08
N ASP A 52 12.41 -19.84 30.38
CA ASP A 52 13.79 -19.43 30.20
C ASP A 52 14.19 -19.48 28.72
N ILE A 53 14.05 -18.32 28.07
CA ILE A 53 14.34 -18.12 26.64
C ILE A 53 15.78 -18.52 26.28
N LYS A 54 16.74 -18.37 27.20
CA LYS A 54 18.14 -18.70 26.96
C LYS A 54 18.35 -20.19 26.72
N THR A 55 17.59 -21.04 27.39
CA THR A 55 17.72 -22.49 27.31
C THR A 55 16.82 -23.08 26.23
N GLN A 56 15.59 -22.58 26.10
CA GLN A 56 14.61 -23.13 25.16
C GLN A 56 14.77 -22.63 23.72
N TYR A 57 15.31 -21.41 23.53
CA TYR A 57 15.46 -20.77 22.22
C TYR A 57 16.88 -20.21 22.03
N SER A 58 17.90 -21.05 22.21
CA SER A 58 19.30 -20.60 22.30
C SER A 58 19.85 -19.90 21.04
N ASP A 59 19.39 -20.27 19.85
CA ASP A 59 19.80 -19.64 18.59
C ASP A 59 19.15 -18.26 18.42
N SER A 60 17.85 -18.15 18.70
CA SER A 60 17.11 -16.88 18.66
C SER A 60 17.59 -15.93 19.75
N TYR A 61 17.93 -16.44 20.94
CA TYR A 61 18.53 -15.64 22.02
C TYR A 61 19.92 -15.10 21.63
N ARG A 62 20.74 -15.89 20.92
CA ARG A 62 22.02 -15.40 20.38
C ARG A 62 21.82 -14.30 19.33
N ARG A 63 20.81 -14.43 18.46
CA ARG A 63 20.45 -13.39 17.49
C ARG A 63 19.96 -12.12 18.17
N LEU A 64 19.08 -12.26 19.16
CA LEU A 64 18.57 -11.16 19.99
C LEU A 64 19.71 -10.39 20.68
N LEU A 65 20.73 -11.09 21.18
CA LEU A 65 21.90 -10.43 21.79
C LEU A 65 22.83 -9.76 20.76
N SER A 66 22.89 -10.30 19.54
CA SER A 66 23.78 -9.81 18.48
C SER A 66 23.21 -8.59 17.75
N ASN A 67 21.89 -8.41 17.73
CA ASN A 67 21.22 -7.29 17.07
C ASN A 67 20.65 -6.30 18.12
N PRO A 68 21.18 -5.06 18.20
CA PRO A 68 20.72 -4.07 19.17
C PRO A 68 19.28 -3.59 18.93
N GLU A 69 18.81 -3.55 17.68
CA GLU A 69 17.46 -3.12 17.34
C GLU A 69 16.43 -4.18 17.75
N LEU A 70 16.68 -5.46 17.44
CA LEU A 70 15.83 -6.57 17.89
C LEU A 70 15.74 -6.63 19.41
N ARG A 71 16.86 -6.40 20.10
CA ARG A 71 16.88 -6.32 21.57
C ARG A 71 16.02 -5.19 22.09
N GLN A 72 16.08 -4.01 21.47
CA GLN A 72 15.27 -2.88 21.90
C GLN A 72 13.78 -3.16 21.69
N MET A 73 13.39 -3.68 20.52
CA MET A 73 12.00 -4.05 20.25
C MET A 73 11.47 -5.12 21.21
N PHE A 74 12.29 -6.10 21.58
CA PHE A 74 11.93 -7.10 22.59
C PHE A 74 11.63 -6.46 23.95
N LEU A 75 12.47 -5.54 24.41
CA LEU A 75 12.30 -4.85 25.69
C LEU A 75 11.09 -3.90 25.65
N ASP A 76 10.92 -3.13 24.57
CA ASP A 76 9.79 -2.21 24.41
C ASP A 76 8.46 -2.96 24.40
N THR A 77 8.43 -4.15 23.77
CA THR A 77 7.23 -4.99 23.73
C THR A 77 6.91 -5.57 25.11
N LEU A 78 7.92 -6.02 25.86
CA LEU A 78 7.73 -6.49 27.24
C LEU A 78 7.25 -5.36 28.16
N GLU A 79 7.85 -4.18 28.08
CA GLU A 79 7.47 -3.00 28.87
C GLU A 79 6.03 -2.58 28.56
N SER A 80 5.63 -2.59 27.29
CA SER A 80 4.26 -2.26 26.87
C SER A 80 3.23 -3.24 27.43
N LEU A 81 3.53 -4.54 27.41
CA LEU A 81 2.65 -5.58 27.94
C LEU A 81 2.59 -5.60 29.46
N GLU A 82 3.69 -5.30 30.14
CA GLU A 82 3.70 -5.10 31.60
C GLU A 82 2.89 -3.86 32.00
N ALA A 83 3.04 -2.76 31.27
CA ALA A 83 2.23 -1.55 31.47
C ALA A 83 0.73 -1.79 31.24
N GLU A 84 0.36 -2.65 30.28
CA GLU A 84 -1.02 -3.09 30.05
C GLU A 84 -1.54 -3.89 31.24
N LYS A 85 -0.77 -4.88 31.70
CA LYS A 85 -1.14 -5.76 32.83
C LYS A 85 -1.23 -5.01 34.16
N GLU A 86 -0.40 -4.00 34.35
CA GLU A 86 -0.42 -3.12 35.54
C GLU A 86 -1.49 -2.02 35.45
N GLY A 87 -2.26 -1.96 34.36
CA GLY A 87 -3.31 -0.96 34.16
C GLY A 87 -2.77 0.48 34.09
N ARG A 88 -1.50 0.64 33.71
CA ARG A 88 -0.82 1.93 33.55
C ARG A 88 -0.99 2.53 32.16
N LEU A 89 -1.49 1.74 31.20
CA LEU A 89 -1.88 2.27 29.90
C LEU A 89 -3.13 3.13 30.05
N GLU A 90 -3.11 4.32 29.45
CA GLU A 90 -4.32 5.14 29.36
C GLU A 90 -5.42 4.31 28.69
N PRO A 91 -6.62 4.23 29.28
CA PRO A 91 -7.71 3.50 28.67
C PRO A 91 -7.94 4.09 27.28
N LEU A 92 -7.95 3.21 26.28
CA LEU A 92 -8.35 3.58 24.93
C LEU A 92 -9.66 4.38 25.05
N PRO A 93 -9.77 5.55 24.39
CA PRO A 93 -11.02 6.29 24.40
C PRO A 93 -12.11 5.31 23.99
N VAL A 94 -13.10 5.13 24.86
CA VAL A 94 -14.20 4.20 24.63
C VAL A 94 -14.78 4.56 23.28
N ALA A 95 -14.47 3.74 22.27
CA ALA A 95 -15.01 3.92 20.94
C ALA A 95 -16.52 3.79 21.13
N GLY A 96 -17.24 4.91 20.93
CA GLY A 96 -18.69 4.85 20.78
C GLY A 96 -19.00 3.77 19.74
N GLU A 97 -20.10 3.04 19.94
CA GLU A 97 -20.50 1.91 19.10
C GLU A 97 -20.13 2.19 17.63
N PRO A 98 -19.29 1.33 17.01
CA PRO A 98 -18.83 1.60 15.65
C PRO A 98 -20.05 1.77 14.78
N ASN A 99 -20.21 2.98 14.23
CA ASN A 99 -21.31 3.28 13.34
C ASN A 99 -21.05 2.56 12.01
N LEU A 100 -21.42 1.29 11.95
CA LEU A 100 -21.33 0.43 10.77
C LEU A 100 -22.41 0.77 9.72
N ALA A 101 -23.10 1.92 9.83
CA ALA A 101 -24.07 2.34 8.83
C ALA A 101 -23.44 2.49 7.44
N PHE A 102 -22.13 2.76 7.35
CA PHE A 102 -21.41 2.80 6.07
C PHE A 102 -21.39 1.44 5.35
N LEU A 103 -21.34 0.31 6.08
CA LEU A 103 -21.41 -1.03 5.48
C LEU A 103 -22.79 -1.31 4.87
N LYS A 104 -23.83 -0.60 5.34
CA LYS A 104 -25.21 -0.72 4.86
C LYS A 104 -25.58 0.34 3.83
N GLN A 105 -24.74 1.37 3.66
CA GLN A 105 -24.91 2.31 2.57
C GLN A 105 -24.46 1.63 1.28
N LYS A 106 -25.44 1.28 0.43
CA LYS A 106 -25.19 1.15 -1.01
C LYS A 106 -24.45 2.41 -1.45
N THR A 107 -23.15 2.25 -1.71
CA THR A 107 -22.21 3.37 -1.86
C THR A 107 -22.39 4.11 -3.18
N SER A 108 -23.30 3.64 -4.03
CA SER A 108 -23.54 4.16 -5.36
C SER A 108 -25.03 4.24 -5.65
N GLN A 109 -25.51 5.43 -6.01
CA GLN A 109 -26.83 5.64 -6.57
C GLN A 109 -26.75 5.26 -8.05
N VAL A 110 -26.96 3.98 -8.35
CA VAL A 110 -26.99 3.49 -9.73
C VAL A 110 -28.33 3.90 -10.35
N GLU A 111 -28.37 5.08 -10.99
CA GLU A 111 -29.49 5.46 -11.86
C GLU A 111 -29.25 4.86 -13.25
N GLY A 112 -29.79 3.65 -13.47
CA GLY A 112 -29.92 3.08 -14.81
C GLY A 112 -31.27 3.49 -15.40
N GLN A 113 -31.28 4.32 -16.44
CA GLN A 113 -32.48 4.54 -17.25
C GLN A 113 -32.47 3.60 -18.46
N PRO A 114 -33.46 2.72 -18.64
CA PRO A 114 -33.63 1.98 -19.88
C PRO A 114 -34.36 2.86 -20.90
N ALA A 115 -33.62 3.43 -21.86
CA ALA A 115 -34.22 3.98 -23.08
C ALA A 115 -34.36 2.85 -24.11
N SER A 116 -35.47 2.81 -24.83
CA SER A 116 -35.70 1.83 -25.90
C SER A 116 -34.75 2.09 -27.09
N GLY A 117 -34.00 1.07 -27.49
CA GLY A 117 -32.79 1.16 -28.33
C GLY A 117 -31.57 0.94 -27.45
N VAL A 118 -30.65 0.04 -27.82
CA VAL A 118 -29.58 -0.51 -26.95
C VAL A 118 -28.55 0.57 -26.58
N SER A 119 -28.94 1.48 -25.70
CA SER A 119 -28.11 2.54 -25.15
C SER A 119 -28.40 2.61 -23.66
N TRP A 120 -27.52 2.01 -22.87
CA TRP A 120 -27.55 2.15 -21.42
C TRP A 120 -26.44 3.08 -20.98
N GLN A 121 -26.67 3.72 -19.85
CA GLN A 121 -25.71 4.56 -19.17
C GLN A 121 -25.81 4.29 -17.67
N ILE A 122 -24.66 4.19 -17.01
CA ILE A 122 -24.56 4.26 -15.55
C ILE A 122 -23.68 5.42 -15.14
N SER A 123 -24.00 6.00 -14.01
CA SER A 123 -23.19 6.99 -13.32
C SER A 123 -22.81 6.43 -11.96
N LEU A 124 -21.52 6.40 -11.67
CA LEU A 124 -20.96 5.98 -10.40
C LEU A 124 -20.24 7.16 -9.78
N GLN A 125 -20.64 7.55 -8.58
CA GLN A 125 -20.16 8.75 -7.92
C GLN A 125 -19.41 8.40 -6.62
N ARG A 126 -18.36 9.17 -6.33
CA ARG A 126 -17.67 9.21 -5.04
C ARG A 126 -17.62 10.63 -4.53
N THR A 127 -18.05 10.81 -3.29
CA THR A 127 -18.10 12.14 -2.66
C THR A 127 -16.72 12.58 -2.17
N ILE A 128 -16.52 13.89 -1.99
CA ILE A 128 -15.32 14.47 -1.39
C ILE A 128 -14.94 13.75 -0.08
N GLN A 129 -15.90 13.47 0.80
CA GLN A 129 -15.61 12.81 2.08
C GLN A 129 -15.07 11.38 1.91
N GLN A 130 -15.65 10.61 0.97
CA GLN A 130 -15.18 9.26 0.66
C GLN A 130 -13.77 9.31 0.08
N LEU A 131 -13.55 10.21 -0.88
CA LEU A 131 -12.24 10.39 -1.50
C LEU A 131 -11.20 10.84 -0.47
N GLN A 132 -11.54 11.80 0.40
CA GLN A 132 -10.63 12.30 1.43
C GLN A 132 -10.18 11.16 2.35
N SER A 133 -11.07 10.22 2.71
CA SER A 133 -10.70 9.07 3.54
C SER A 133 -9.74 8.09 2.86
N ILE A 134 -9.73 8.06 1.52
CA ILE A 134 -8.84 7.20 0.72
C ILE A 134 -7.44 7.82 0.64
N PHE A 135 -7.35 9.11 0.29
CA PHE A 135 -6.07 9.80 0.10
C PHE A 135 -5.48 10.37 1.39
N SER A 136 -6.28 10.48 2.45
CA SER A 136 -5.87 10.98 3.76
C SER A 136 -6.55 10.18 4.87
N PRO A 137 -6.23 8.88 5.00
CA PRO A 137 -6.79 8.05 6.05
C PRO A 137 -6.42 8.63 7.43
N PRO A 138 -7.33 8.59 8.42
CA PRO A 138 -7.05 9.08 9.76
C PRO A 138 -5.84 8.33 10.33
N ARG A 139 -4.74 9.06 10.55
CA ARG A 139 -3.52 8.49 11.12
C ARG A 139 -3.80 8.13 12.58
N LEU A 140 -3.81 6.83 12.89
CA LEU A 140 -3.68 6.41 14.28
C LEU A 140 -2.31 6.88 14.78
N VAL A 141 -2.27 7.46 15.98
CA VAL A 141 -1.14 8.20 16.58
C VAL A 141 0.17 7.38 16.69
N TYR A 142 0.13 6.08 16.36
CA TYR A 142 1.25 5.14 16.49
C TYR A 142 1.65 4.46 15.17
N ARG A 143 1.92 5.23 14.11
CA ARG A 143 2.77 4.76 13.01
C ARG A 143 3.75 5.86 12.61
N ALA A 144 5.03 5.49 12.58
CA ALA A 144 6.10 6.29 12.00
C ALA A 144 5.70 6.78 10.60
N ASP A 145 6.18 7.96 10.23
CA ASP A 145 5.87 8.70 9.01
C ASP A 145 5.76 7.80 7.76
N ALA A 146 4.55 7.36 7.48
CA ALA A 146 4.21 6.79 6.18
C ALA A 146 3.99 7.97 5.24
N ASN A 147 4.96 8.23 4.37
CA ASN A 147 4.68 8.92 3.11
C ASN A 147 3.56 8.12 2.45
N LEU A 148 2.34 8.65 2.46
CA LEU A 148 1.14 8.01 1.85
C LEU A 148 1.32 7.72 0.36
N PHE A 149 2.37 8.26 -0.22
CA PHE A 149 2.63 8.38 -1.63
C PHE A 149 3.85 7.57 -2.11
N ASP A 150 4.57 6.91 -1.20
CA ASP A 150 5.55 5.90 -1.60
C ASP A 150 4.78 4.64 -2.07
N ASP A 151 4.87 4.34 -3.38
CA ASP A 151 4.37 3.13 -4.07
C ASP A 151 2.88 2.76 -3.94
N SER A 152 2.03 3.69 -3.49
CA SER A 152 0.65 3.38 -3.15
C SER A 152 -0.32 3.69 -4.28
N TRP A 153 -0.79 2.65 -4.97
CA TRP A 153 -2.03 2.72 -5.76
C TRP A 153 -3.23 2.64 -4.83
N PHE A 154 -4.17 3.57 -5.00
CA PHE A 154 -5.40 3.67 -4.22
C PHE A 154 -6.57 3.15 -5.04
N THR A 155 -7.37 2.26 -4.46
CA THR A 155 -8.68 1.92 -5.00
C THR A 155 -9.65 3.08 -4.74
N VAL A 156 -10.02 3.80 -5.80
CA VAL A 156 -10.94 4.94 -5.73
C VAL A 156 -12.39 4.48 -5.86
N LEU A 157 -12.63 3.54 -6.76
CA LEU A 157 -13.96 2.99 -7.00
C LEU A 157 -13.87 1.50 -7.27
N ARG A 158 -14.74 0.73 -6.63
CA ARG A 158 -14.94 -0.69 -6.90
C ARG A 158 -16.42 -0.98 -6.82
N GLU A 159 -17.01 -1.40 -7.92
CA GLU A 159 -18.45 -1.63 -8.03
C GLU A 159 -18.72 -2.83 -8.92
N GLU A 160 -19.79 -3.56 -8.60
CA GLU A 160 -20.36 -4.59 -9.46
C GLU A 160 -21.75 -4.13 -9.88
N VAL A 161 -22.00 -4.13 -11.19
CA VAL A 161 -23.24 -3.61 -11.76
C VAL A 161 -23.81 -4.58 -12.79
N GLU A 162 -25.12 -4.77 -12.76
CA GLU A 162 -25.84 -5.55 -13.76
C GLU A 162 -26.39 -4.61 -14.84
N LEU A 163 -25.93 -4.77 -16.08
CA LEU A 163 -26.28 -3.91 -17.21
C LEU A 163 -26.51 -4.74 -18.46
N GLY A 164 -27.64 -4.51 -19.13
CA GLY A 164 -27.97 -5.22 -20.37
C GLY A 164 -27.99 -6.75 -20.23
N GLY A 165 -28.32 -7.27 -19.04
CA GLY A 165 -28.29 -8.72 -18.74
C GLY A 165 -26.91 -9.31 -18.50
N SER A 166 -25.85 -8.48 -18.43
CA SER A 166 -24.48 -8.89 -18.09
C SER A 166 -24.07 -8.26 -16.76
N SER A 167 -23.24 -8.98 -15.99
CA SER A 167 -22.64 -8.42 -14.77
C SER A 167 -21.25 -7.87 -15.09
N TYR A 168 -21.00 -6.62 -14.72
CA TYR A 168 -19.73 -5.93 -14.90
C TYR A 168 -19.08 -5.70 -13.54
N SER A 169 -17.80 -6.07 -13.43
CA SER A 169 -16.92 -5.68 -12.33
C SER A 169 -16.08 -4.49 -12.77
N ILE A 170 -16.19 -3.38 -12.04
CA ILE A 170 -15.55 -2.11 -12.34
C ILE A 170 -14.60 -1.76 -11.20
N LEU A 171 -13.34 -1.48 -11.53
CA LEU A 171 -12.32 -1.07 -10.58
C LEU A 171 -11.55 0.14 -11.15
N LEU A 172 -11.67 1.29 -10.48
CA LEU A 172 -10.87 2.48 -10.74
C LEU A 172 -9.80 2.62 -9.66
N GLU A 173 -8.56 2.67 -10.08
CA GLU A 173 -7.39 2.85 -9.24
C GLU A 173 -6.65 4.13 -9.63
N CYS A 174 -6.07 4.81 -8.66
CA CYS A 174 -5.26 6.00 -8.87
C CYS A 174 -3.95 5.89 -8.10
N GLY A 175 -2.84 6.23 -8.72
CA GLY A 175 -1.53 6.37 -8.07
C GLY A 175 -0.91 7.70 -8.45
N ILE A 176 0.20 8.08 -7.82
CA ILE A 176 0.99 9.20 -8.33
C ILE A 176 1.56 8.83 -9.70
N SER A 177 1.46 9.76 -10.64
CA SER A 177 2.13 9.64 -11.93
C SER A 177 3.64 9.63 -11.76
N GLU A 178 4.27 8.53 -12.16
CA GLU A 178 5.73 8.42 -12.22
C GLU A 178 6.34 9.39 -13.25
N GLU A 179 5.56 9.81 -14.26
CA GLU A 179 6.03 10.71 -15.32
C GLU A 179 6.12 12.17 -14.84
N THR A 180 5.13 12.62 -14.06
CA THR A 180 5.01 14.04 -13.70
C THR A 180 5.20 14.33 -12.22
N GLY A 181 4.94 13.39 -11.31
CA GLY A 181 5.00 13.57 -9.86
C GLY A 181 3.97 14.55 -9.26
N GLU A 182 3.26 15.32 -10.09
CA GLU A 182 2.25 16.33 -9.72
C GLU A 182 0.87 16.02 -10.29
N ALA A 183 0.66 14.78 -10.72
CA ALA A 183 -0.60 14.29 -11.25
C ALA A 183 -0.89 12.88 -10.71
N LEU A 184 -2.16 12.48 -10.79
CA LEU A 184 -2.59 11.12 -10.54
C LEU A 184 -2.67 10.36 -11.87
N SER A 185 -2.03 9.21 -11.96
CA SER A 185 -2.32 8.24 -13.00
C SER A 185 -3.55 7.45 -12.61
N ALA A 186 -4.55 7.39 -13.50
CA ALA A 186 -5.81 6.70 -13.26
C ALA A 186 -5.98 5.52 -14.19
N SER A 187 -6.33 4.36 -13.61
CA SER A 187 -6.48 3.09 -14.32
C SER A 187 -7.85 2.51 -14.04
N LEU A 188 -8.61 2.24 -15.10
CA LEU A 188 -9.93 1.61 -15.05
C LEU A 188 -9.83 0.19 -15.57
N ASN A 189 -10.21 -0.77 -14.73
CA ASN A 189 -10.35 -2.17 -15.08
C ASN A 189 -11.83 -2.50 -15.17
N ILE A 190 -12.23 -3.13 -16.28
CA ILE A 190 -13.59 -3.63 -16.48
C ILE A 190 -13.51 -5.09 -16.89
N ALA A 191 -14.26 -5.95 -16.20
CA ALA A 191 -14.43 -7.35 -16.53
C ALA A 191 -15.94 -7.68 -16.59
N MET A 192 -16.34 -8.58 -17.49
CA MET A 192 -17.71 -9.08 -17.55
C MET A 192 -17.76 -10.53 -17.07
N SER A 193 -18.86 -10.90 -16.40
CA SER A 193 -19.09 -12.30 -16.04
C SER A 193 -19.61 -13.08 -17.26
N LEU A 194 -18.95 -14.22 -17.54
CA LEU A 194 -19.19 -15.13 -18.67
C LEU A 194 -20.56 -15.84 -18.69
N GLU A 195 -21.42 -15.63 -17.69
CA GLU A 195 -22.79 -16.17 -17.71
C GLU A 195 -23.68 -15.46 -18.75
N SER A 196 -23.23 -14.32 -19.29
CA SER A 196 -23.89 -13.63 -20.39
C SER A 196 -23.42 -14.15 -21.75
N THR A 197 -24.36 -14.60 -22.58
CA THR A 197 -24.12 -15.00 -23.97
C THR A 197 -23.98 -13.81 -24.92
N ALA A 198 -24.10 -12.58 -24.42
CA ALA A 198 -23.99 -11.37 -25.21
C ALA A 198 -22.59 -10.76 -25.04
N SER A 199 -21.72 -10.97 -26.03
CA SER A 199 -20.60 -10.06 -26.24
C SER A 199 -21.20 -8.67 -26.51
N PRO A 200 -20.77 -7.60 -25.83
CA PRO A 200 -21.17 -6.26 -26.22
C PRO A 200 -20.52 -5.98 -27.59
N ASP A 201 -21.28 -6.18 -28.66
CA ASP A 201 -20.87 -5.83 -30.04
C ASP A 201 -20.65 -4.32 -30.23
N SER A 202 -20.92 -3.53 -29.19
CA SER A 202 -20.79 -2.07 -29.18
C SER A 202 -19.70 -1.64 -28.21
N PRO A 203 -18.83 -0.69 -28.61
CA PRO A 203 -17.77 -0.18 -27.74
C PRO A 203 -18.35 0.53 -26.51
N LEU A 204 -17.75 0.30 -25.35
CA LEU A 204 -18.11 0.97 -24.12
C LEU A 204 -17.38 2.30 -24.02
N TYR A 205 -18.06 3.36 -23.62
CA TYR A 205 -17.46 4.67 -23.38
C TYR A 205 -17.38 4.92 -21.88
N ALA A 206 -16.19 5.22 -21.38
CA ALA A 206 -15.97 5.63 -20.00
C ALA A 206 -15.62 7.11 -19.95
N THR A 207 -16.40 7.89 -19.22
CA THR A 207 -16.13 9.31 -18.96
C THR A 207 -15.81 9.49 -17.50
N LEU A 208 -14.59 9.92 -17.19
CA LEU A 208 -14.15 10.24 -15.85
C LEU A 208 -14.17 11.75 -15.66
N ARG A 209 -14.84 12.21 -14.61
CA ARG A 209 -14.90 13.61 -14.20
C ARG A 209 -14.43 13.75 -12.77
N TRP A 210 -13.52 14.69 -12.54
CA TRP A 210 -13.05 15.01 -11.20
C TRP A 210 -12.67 16.49 -11.12
N GLY A 211 -13.53 17.29 -10.48
CA GLY A 211 -13.39 18.74 -10.46
C GLY A 211 -13.37 19.33 -11.86
N LYS A 212 -12.22 19.89 -12.27
CA LYS A 212 -12.05 20.48 -13.62
C LYS A 212 -11.57 19.48 -14.66
N TYR A 213 -11.16 18.29 -14.25
CA TYR A 213 -10.72 17.24 -15.15
C TYR A 213 -11.94 16.54 -15.75
N THR A 214 -11.93 16.30 -17.06
CA THR A 214 -12.92 15.50 -17.76
C THR A 214 -12.27 14.84 -18.95
N GLU A 215 -12.28 13.51 -18.97
CA GLU A 215 -11.76 12.73 -20.09
C GLU A 215 -12.71 11.59 -20.44
N THR A 216 -12.78 11.26 -21.72
CA THR A 216 -13.61 10.17 -22.25
C THR A 216 -12.76 9.20 -23.04
N LEU A 217 -12.83 7.93 -22.68
CA LEU A 217 -12.16 6.83 -23.37
C LEU A 217 -13.15 5.88 -24.00
N THR A 218 -12.73 5.29 -25.12
CA THR A 218 -13.42 4.14 -25.73
C THR A 218 -12.74 2.86 -25.29
N ILE A 219 -13.52 1.94 -24.76
CA ILE A 219 -13.10 0.65 -24.27
C ILE A 219 -13.58 -0.39 -25.29
N ALA A 220 -12.62 -0.99 -25.98
CA ALA A 220 -12.89 -1.93 -27.07
C ALA A 220 -13.35 -3.32 -26.59
N GLY A 221 -13.42 -3.57 -25.28
CA GLY A 221 -13.79 -4.85 -24.68
C GLY A 221 -13.51 -4.89 -23.16
N GLU A 222 -13.20 -6.07 -22.63
CA GLU A 222 -12.69 -6.20 -21.25
C GLU A 222 -11.23 -5.80 -21.15
N GLY A 223 -10.83 -5.32 -19.97
CA GLY A 223 -9.44 -5.11 -19.64
C GLY A 223 -9.18 -3.81 -18.90
N ARG A 224 -7.89 -3.48 -18.87
CA ARG A 224 -7.35 -2.30 -18.20
C ARG A 224 -7.14 -1.18 -19.22
N VAL A 225 -7.73 -0.02 -18.97
CA VAL A 225 -7.50 1.21 -19.72
C VAL A 225 -6.99 2.30 -18.79
N SER A 226 -6.04 3.09 -19.27
CA SER A 226 -5.47 4.20 -18.51
C SER A 226 -6.02 5.52 -19.04
N PHE A 227 -6.51 6.34 -18.13
CA PHE A 227 -6.87 7.73 -18.42
C PHE A 227 -5.60 8.57 -18.53
N PRO A 228 -5.64 9.69 -19.30
CA PRO A 228 -4.62 10.72 -19.21
C PRO A 228 -4.44 11.18 -17.76
N ASP A 229 -3.21 11.51 -17.38
CA ASP A 229 -2.89 11.94 -16.03
C ASP A 229 -3.80 13.09 -15.55
N ILE A 230 -4.29 12.95 -14.32
CA ILE A 230 -5.20 13.88 -13.66
C ILE A 230 -4.35 14.87 -12.85
N PRO A 231 -4.25 16.15 -13.25
CA PRO A 231 -3.41 17.11 -12.52
C PRO A 231 -3.91 17.30 -11.08
N PHE A 232 -3.02 17.39 -10.10
CA PHE A 232 -3.43 17.65 -8.71
C PHE A 232 -4.25 18.92 -8.57
N SER A 233 -3.95 19.96 -9.36
CA SER A 233 -4.72 21.21 -9.38
C SER A 233 -6.20 21.05 -9.80
N ALA A 234 -6.59 19.92 -10.37
CA ALA A 234 -7.96 19.60 -10.71
C ALA A 234 -8.72 18.90 -9.56
N THR A 235 -8.01 18.25 -8.64
CA THR A 235 -8.58 17.37 -7.61
C THR A 235 -8.33 17.86 -6.19
N PHE A 236 -7.12 18.36 -5.90
CA PHE A 236 -6.69 18.85 -4.61
C PHE A 236 -6.70 20.38 -4.52
N ASP A 237 -6.64 20.89 -3.30
CA ASP A 237 -6.43 22.31 -3.02
C ASP A 237 -5.01 22.77 -3.43
N ARG A 238 -4.72 24.06 -3.26
CA ARG A 238 -3.41 24.62 -3.67
C ARG A 238 -2.24 24.06 -2.85
N GLN A 239 -2.53 23.41 -1.73
CA GLN A 239 -1.58 22.85 -0.80
C GLN A 239 -1.43 21.33 -0.99
N ASN A 240 -2.19 20.72 -1.91
CA ASN A 240 -2.27 19.28 -2.13
C ASN A 240 -2.66 18.48 -0.86
N GLN A 241 -3.51 19.04 -0.01
CA GLN A 241 -3.93 18.43 1.26
C GLN A 241 -5.39 17.95 1.26
N GLU A 242 -6.29 18.72 0.64
CA GLU A 242 -7.71 18.44 0.67
C GLU A 242 -8.26 18.23 -0.74
N ILE A 243 -9.17 17.25 -0.87
CA ILE A 243 -9.91 17.02 -2.11
C ILE A 243 -11.04 18.05 -2.22
N THR A 244 -11.13 18.69 -3.38
CA THR A 244 -11.99 19.87 -3.57
C THR A 244 -13.24 19.59 -4.39
N SER A 245 -13.38 18.37 -4.93
CA SER A 245 -14.48 18.01 -5.82
C SER A 245 -14.80 16.53 -5.76
N ASP A 246 -16.07 16.20 -6.00
CA ASP A 246 -16.54 14.84 -6.18
C ASP A 246 -15.95 14.23 -7.47
N LEU A 247 -15.95 12.90 -7.52
CA LEU A 247 -15.58 12.11 -8.69
C LEU A 247 -16.83 11.44 -9.26
N ASP A 248 -17.01 11.58 -10.58
CA ASP A 248 -18.05 10.90 -11.34
C ASP A 248 -17.41 10.05 -12.44
N LEU A 249 -17.75 8.76 -12.47
CA LEU A 249 -17.45 7.84 -13.55
C LEU A 249 -18.74 7.46 -14.26
N VAL A 250 -18.85 7.80 -15.54
CA VAL A 250 -19.99 7.44 -16.39
C VAL A 250 -19.55 6.37 -17.38
N LEU A 251 -20.23 5.23 -17.36
CA LEU A 251 -20.08 4.20 -18.39
C LEU A 251 -21.32 4.19 -19.28
N ALA A 252 -21.15 4.22 -20.59
CA ALA A 252 -22.25 4.24 -21.54
C ALA A 252 -21.95 3.46 -22.81
N ILE A 253 -22.96 2.78 -23.35
CA ILE A 253 -22.94 2.29 -24.73
C ILE A 253 -23.73 3.29 -25.57
N LYS A 254 -23.10 3.82 -26.61
CA LYS A 254 -23.79 4.66 -27.59
C LYS A 254 -24.46 3.78 -28.63
N PRO A 255 -25.70 4.09 -29.05
CA PRO A 255 -26.28 3.46 -30.22
C PRO A 255 -25.55 3.98 -31.46
N ASP A 256 -25.28 3.09 -32.42
CA ASP A 256 -24.79 3.43 -33.76
C ASP A 256 -25.80 4.30 -34.54
#